data_AF-A0AA37QG97-F1
#
_entry.id   AF-A0AA37QG97-F1
#
_cell.length_a   1.000
_cell.length_b   1.000
_cell.length_c   1.000
_cell.angle_alpha   90.00
_cell.angle_beta   90.00
_cell.angle_gamma   90.00
#
_symmetry.space_group_name_H-M   'P 1'
#
loop_
_entity.id
_entity.type
_entity.pdbx_description
1 polymer ?
#
loop_
_entity_poly.entity_id
_entity_poly.type
_entity_poly.pdbx_seq_one_letter_code
_entity_poly.pdbx_strand_id
1 'polypeptide(L)'
;MNVEMEKRKFLNLCGKRDQALLSGEKRMTLGDMERLTYLTEFFELENYGIALWKEFGDDVKEPLEAMMKMLDEPEYIEDRWVDDEAKGEKWLLEFQEQALTEEYREWIRNYIDKKYEERGLPYPTGADFD
;
A
#
# COMPACT_ATOMS: atom_id res chain seq x y z
N MET A 1 3.80 1.28 -19.81
CA MET A 1 4.17 2.59 -19.20
C MET A 1 5.62 2.45 -18.73
N ASN A 2 6.39 3.54 -18.54
CA ASN A 2 7.75 3.42 -17.98
C ASN A 2 7.75 3.84 -16.50
N VAL A 3 8.78 3.44 -15.75
CA VAL A 3 8.88 3.66 -14.30
C VAL A 3 8.62 5.13 -13.92
N GLU A 4 9.16 6.09 -14.68
CA GLU A 4 9.00 7.51 -14.40
C GLU A 4 7.55 8.00 -14.53
N MET A 5 6.84 7.51 -15.54
CA MET A 5 5.41 7.84 -15.71
C MET A 5 4.56 7.23 -14.59
N GLU A 6 4.84 6.00 -14.17
CA GLU A 6 4.16 5.35 -13.05
C GLU A 6 4.46 6.04 -11.72
N LYS A 7 5.73 6.37 -11.45
CA LYS A 7 6.15 7.14 -10.26
C LYS A 7 5.39 8.46 -10.19
N ARG A 8 5.35 9.23 -11.29
CA ARG A 8 4.62 10.49 -11.34
C ARG A 8 3.11 10.31 -11.13
N LYS A 9 2.51 9.28 -11.76
CA LYS A 9 1.08 8.98 -11.57
C LYS A 9 0.79 8.67 -10.10
N PHE A 10 1.61 7.82 -9.46
CA PHE A 10 1.44 7.47 -8.07
C PHE A 10 1.61 8.67 -7.13
N LEU A 11 2.67 9.46 -7.30
CA LEU A 11 2.93 10.65 -6.49
C LEU A 11 1.80 11.69 -6.53
N ASN A 12 1.10 11.80 -7.67
CA ASN A 12 -0.07 12.68 -7.80
C ASN A 12 -1.26 12.19 -6.95
N LEU A 13 -1.40 10.88 -6.75
CA LEU A 13 -2.45 10.28 -5.93
C LEU A 13 -2.09 10.32 -4.43
N CYS A 14 -0.80 10.28 -4.10
CA CYS A 14 -0.30 10.27 -2.73
C CYS A 14 -0.71 11.52 -1.94
N GLY A 15 -1.14 11.29 -0.69
CA GLY A 15 -1.24 12.33 0.33
C GLY A 15 0.12 12.79 0.86
N LYS A 16 0.11 13.80 1.75
CA LYS A 16 1.34 14.41 2.29
C LYS A 16 2.26 13.40 3.00
N ARG A 17 1.70 12.43 3.72
CA ARG A 17 2.50 11.40 4.42
C ARG A 17 3.30 10.57 3.42
N ASP A 18 2.62 10.06 2.40
CA ASP A 18 3.21 9.20 1.39
C ASP A 18 4.23 9.99 0.55
N GLN A 19 3.97 11.25 0.24
CA GLN A 19 4.95 12.12 -0.43
C GLN A 19 6.22 12.33 0.40
N ALA A 20 6.11 12.51 1.72
CA ALA A 20 7.27 12.64 2.60
C ALA A 20 8.10 11.35 2.73
N LEU A 21 7.44 10.19 2.65
CA LEU A 21 8.13 8.90 2.60
C LEU A 21 8.87 8.72 1.27
N LEU A 22 8.17 8.96 0.15
CA LEU A 22 8.70 8.75 -1.20
C LEU A 22 9.72 9.81 -1.64
N SER A 23 9.82 10.94 -0.93
CA SER A 23 10.87 11.94 -1.12
C SER A 23 12.12 11.66 -0.28
N GLY A 24 12.07 10.67 0.62
CA GLY A 24 13.12 10.39 1.60
C GLY A 24 13.18 11.37 2.77
N GLU A 25 12.20 12.27 2.92
CA GLU A 25 12.10 13.16 4.10
C GLU A 25 11.88 12.35 5.39
N LYS A 26 11.15 11.23 5.29
CA LYS A 26 10.95 10.27 6.37
C LYS A 26 11.47 8.91 5.96
N ARG A 27 12.13 8.23 6.90
CA ARG A 27 12.60 6.85 6.70
C ARG A 27 11.41 5.90 6.55
N MET A 28 11.50 4.99 5.59
CA MET A 28 10.46 4.00 5.34
C MET A 28 10.47 2.91 6.42
N THR A 29 9.30 2.57 6.96
CA THR A 29 9.15 1.39 7.83
C THR A 29 8.70 0.18 7.01
N LEU A 30 8.86 -1.03 7.58
CA LEU A 30 8.37 -2.25 6.91
C LEU A 30 6.86 -2.19 6.63
N GLY A 31 6.07 -1.64 7.56
CA GLY A 31 4.62 -1.45 7.36
C GLY A 31 4.29 -0.40 6.30
N ASP A 32 5.09 0.67 6.17
CA ASP A 32 4.93 1.63 5.07
C ASP A 32 5.24 0.97 3.73
N MET A 33 6.32 0.17 3.66
CA MET A 33 6.73 -0.54 2.46
C MET A 33 5.69 -1.59 2.03
N GLU A 34 5.12 -2.34 2.98
CA GLU A 34 4.03 -3.28 2.76
C GLU A 34 2.80 -2.57 2.18
N ARG A 35 2.36 -1.49 2.84
CA ARG A 35 1.21 -0.69 2.39
C ARG A 35 1.43 -0.09 0.99
N LEU A 36 2.58 0.53 0.74
CA LEU A 36 2.87 1.16 -0.56
C LEU A 36 3.01 0.12 -1.67
N THR A 37 3.54 -1.08 -1.37
CA THR A 37 3.56 -2.20 -2.31
C THR A 37 2.14 -2.58 -2.72
N TYR A 38 1.26 -2.81 -1.73
CA TYR A 38 -0.14 -3.12 -1.96
C TYR A 38 -0.83 -2.06 -2.83
N LEU A 39 -0.63 -0.77 -2.53
CA LEU A 39 -1.21 0.32 -3.30
C LEU A 39 -0.68 0.34 -4.74
N THR A 40 0.63 0.17 -4.97
CA THR A 40 1.17 0.14 -6.33
C THR A 40 0.66 -1.04 -7.15
N GLU A 41 0.43 -2.20 -6.51
CA GLU A 41 -0.18 -3.36 -7.16
C GLU A 41 -1.66 -3.09 -7.50
N PHE A 42 -2.43 -2.57 -6.54
CA PHE A 42 -3.85 -2.27 -6.73
C PHE A 42 -4.10 -1.30 -7.90
N PHE A 43 -3.24 -0.28 -8.06
CA PHE A 43 -3.32 0.70 -9.15
C PHE A 43 -2.63 0.28 -10.45
N GLU A 44 -2.16 -0.97 -10.54
CA GLU A 44 -1.51 -1.55 -11.74
C GLU A 44 -0.27 -0.73 -12.16
N LEU A 45 0.60 -0.45 -11.19
CA LEU A 45 1.85 0.31 -11.34
C LEU A 45 3.05 -0.59 -11.04
N GLU A 46 3.11 -1.78 -11.66
CA GLU A 46 4.07 -2.82 -11.25
C GLU A 46 5.53 -2.39 -11.47
N ASN A 47 5.82 -1.61 -12.51
CA ASN A 47 7.20 -1.16 -12.75
C ASN A 47 7.67 -0.19 -11.66
N TYR A 48 6.77 0.68 -11.19
CA TYR A 48 7.06 1.53 -10.04
C TYR A 48 7.09 0.75 -8.73
N GLY A 49 6.22 -0.24 -8.54
CA GLY A 49 6.30 -1.14 -7.37
C GLY A 49 7.67 -1.82 -7.25
N ILE A 50 8.23 -2.31 -8.36
CA ILE A 50 9.60 -2.86 -8.39
C ILE A 50 10.65 -1.78 -8.08
N ALA A 51 10.51 -0.59 -8.67
CA ALA A 51 11.43 0.52 -8.42
C ALA A 51 11.41 1.00 -6.97
N LEU A 52 10.25 0.95 -6.31
CA LEU A 52 10.05 1.31 -4.91
C LEU A 52 10.93 0.42 -4.00
N TRP A 53 10.90 -0.90 -4.20
CA TRP A 53 11.76 -1.83 -3.46
C TRP A 53 13.24 -1.63 -3.74
N LYS A 54 13.61 -1.22 -4.96
CA LYS A 54 15.00 -0.88 -5.29
C LYS A 54 15.47 0.41 -4.59
N GLU A 55 14.58 1.38 -4.42
CA GLU A 55 14.89 2.70 -3.85
C GLU A 55 14.91 2.67 -2.31
N PHE A 56 13.98 1.93 -1.69
CA PHE A 56 13.76 1.95 -0.23
C PHE A 56 13.94 0.58 0.46
N GLY A 57 14.24 -0.49 -0.27
CA GLY A 57 14.36 -1.84 0.31
C GLY A 57 15.43 -1.97 1.39
N ASP A 58 16.52 -1.20 1.27
CA ASP A 58 17.58 -1.18 2.28
C ASP A 58 17.09 -0.63 3.63
N ASP A 59 16.11 0.29 3.65
CA ASP A 59 15.56 0.85 4.89
C ASP A 59 14.82 -0.17 5.73
N VAL A 60 14.24 -1.19 5.09
CA VAL A 60 13.37 -2.18 5.71
C VAL A 60 13.99 -3.57 5.82
N LYS A 61 15.23 -3.74 5.33
CA LYS A 61 15.91 -5.04 5.29
C LYS A 61 16.04 -5.70 6.66
N GLU A 62 16.57 -5.00 7.65
CA GLU A 62 16.73 -5.57 9.00
C GLU A 62 15.38 -5.93 9.66
N PRO A 63 14.35 -5.04 9.65
CA PRO A 63 13.01 -5.41 10.09
C PRO A 63 12.42 -6.63 9.36
N LEU A 64 12.61 -6.73 8.04
CA LEU A 64 12.12 -7.84 7.23
C LEU A 64 12.81 -9.15 7.62
N GLU A 65 14.13 -9.16 7.75
CA GLU A 65 14.89 -10.33 8.20
C GLU A 65 14.51 -10.76 9.62
N ALA A 66 14.22 -9.81 10.53
CA ALA A 66 13.73 -10.11 11.87
C ALA A 66 12.34 -10.74 11.84
N MET A 67 11.43 -10.24 11.00
CA MET A 67 10.10 -10.81 10.81
C MET A 67 10.16 -12.24 10.26
N MET A 68 10.99 -12.49 9.24
CA MET A 68 11.17 -13.82 8.66
C MET A 68 11.66 -14.83 9.71
N LYS A 69 12.61 -14.45 10.57
CA LYS A 69 13.10 -15.31 11.66
C LYS A 69 12.02 -15.66 12.67
N MET A 70 11.10 -14.74 12.99
CA MET A 70 9.98 -15.02 13.89
C MET A 70 8.96 -15.98 13.26
N LEU A 71 8.72 -15.87 11.95
CA LEU A 71 7.80 -16.76 11.23
C LEU A 71 8.33 -18.19 11.11
N ASP A 72 9.65 -18.38 11.14
CA ASP A 72 10.28 -19.70 11.16
C ASP A 72 10.14 -20.41 12.53
N GLU A 73 9.61 -19.75 13.57
CA GLU A 73 9.35 -20.35 14.88
C GLU A 73 7.99 -21.08 14.89
N PRO A 74 7.95 -22.40 15.20
CA PRO A 74 6.72 -23.22 15.11
C PRO A 74 5.54 -22.70 15.93
N GLU A 75 5.81 -21.97 17.02
CA GLU A 75 4.81 -21.42 17.95
C GLU A 75 4.09 -20.17 17.39
N TYR A 76 4.58 -19.60 16.28
CA TYR A 76 4.07 -18.36 15.68
C TYR A 76 3.17 -18.56 14.45
N ILE A 77 3.12 -19.79 13.91
CA ILE A 77 2.45 -20.11 12.63
C ILE A 77 0.92 -20.21 12.78
N GLU A 78 0.40 -20.49 13.99
CA GLU A 78 -1.01 -20.90 14.15
C GLU A 78 -2.05 -19.78 14.33
N ASP A 79 -1.68 -18.54 14.70
CA ASP A 79 -2.68 -17.60 15.26
C ASP A 79 -2.58 -16.14 14.79
N ARG A 80 -1.97 -15.87 13.61
CA ARG A 80 -1.74 -14.47 13.18
C ARG A 80 -2.10 -14.11 11.75
N TRP A 81 -2.98 -14.88 11.13
CA TRP A 81 -3.67 -14.43 9.91
C TRP A 81 -4.70 -13.36 10.30
N VAL A 82 -4.22 -12.16 10.63
CA VAL A 82 -5.05 -10.96 10.51
C VAL A 82 -5.51 -10.94 9.06
N ASP A 83 -6.81 -10.75 8.84
CA ASP A 83 -7.39 -10.79 7.50
C ASP A 83 -6.71 -9.75 6.60
N ASP A 84 -5.79 -10.22 5.75
CA ASP A 84 -5.01 -9.40 4.82
C ASP A 84 -5.93 -8.58 3.90
N GLU A 85 -7.17 -9.05 3.66
CA GLU A 85 -8.13 -8.34 2.83
C GLU A 85 -8.65 -7.08 3.54
N ALA A 86 -9.06 -7.18 4.81
CA ALA A 86 -9.53 -6.02 5.58
C ALA A 86 -8.44 -4.97 5.82
N LYS A 87 -7.20 -5.43 6.03
CA LYS A 87 -6.03 -4.55 6.11
C LYS A 87 -5.84 -3.77 4.80
N GLY A 88 -5.97 -4.45 3.66
CA GLY A 88 -5.97 -3.85 2.32
C GLY A 88 -7.09 -2.82 2.13
N GLU A 89 -8.33 -3.16 2.52
CA GLU A 89 -9.48 -2.23 2.45
C GLU A 89 -9.19 -0.93 3.22
N LYS A 90 -8.70 -1.06 4.45
CA LYS A 90 -8.36 0.08 5.30
C LYS A 90 -7.33 0.99 4.62
N TRP A 91 -6.29 0.40 4.02
CA TRP A 91 -5.27 1.17 3.31
C TRP A 91 -5.82 1.92 2.10
N LEU A 92 -6.75 1.32 1.34
CA LEU A 92 -7.39 1.98 0.20
C LEU A 92 -8.22 3.18 0.64
N LEU A 93 -9.02 3.01 1.70
CA LEU A 93 -9.87 4.08 2.23
C LEU A 93 -9.05 5.23 2.82
N GLU A 94 -8.02 4.92 3.62
CA GLU A 94 -7.10 5.92 4.15
C GLU A 94 -6.33 6.63 3.02
N PHE A 95 -5.90 5.91 1.98
CA PHE A 95 -5.20 6.49 0.84
C PHE A 95 -6.11 7.44 0.05
N GLN A 96 -7.37 7.06 -0.18
CA GLN A 96 -8.38 7.92 -0.78
C GLN A 96 -8.60 9.19 0.04
N GLU A 97 -8.83 9.07 1.35
CA GLU A 97 -9.09 10.21 2.24
C GLU A 97 -7.92 11.20 2.25
N GLN A 98 -6.69 10.68 2.26
CA GLN A 98 -5.47 11.49 2.37
C GLN A 98 -5.04 12.16 1.06
N ALA A 99 -5.69 11.88 -0.08
CA ALA A 99 -5.33 12.52 -1.34
C ALA A 99 -5.46 14.05 -1.26
N LEU A 100 -4.60 14.76 -2.00
CA LEU A 100 -4.41 16.20 -1.82
C LEU A 100 -5.59 17.06 -2.29
N THR A 101 -6.38 16.57 -3.25
CA THR A 101 -7.48 17.32 -3.87
C THR A 101 -8.73 16.45 -3.94
N GLU A 102 -9.91 17.08 -3.94
CA GLU A 102 -11.18 16.36 -4.12
C GLU A 102 -11.22 15.60 -5.45
N GLU A 103 -10.64 16.16 -6.51
CA GLU A 103 -10.53 15.49 -7.81
C GLU A 103 -9.79 14.14 -7.69
N TYR A 104 -8.67 14.09 -6.97
CA TYR A 104 -7.97 12.83 -6.75
C TYR A 104 -8.70 11.90 -5.79
N ARG A 105 -9.39 12.42 -4.77
CA ARG A 105 -10.24 11.59 -3.89
C ARG A 105 -11.34 10.89 -4.67
N GLU A 106 -12.04 11.63 -5.54
CA GLU A 106 -13.10 11.11 -6.40
C GLU A 106 -12.54 10.11 -7.42
N TRP A 107 -11.40 10.42 -8.04
CA TRP A 107 -10.76 9.50 -8.97
C TRP A 107 -10.37 8.17 -8.30
N ILE A 108 -9.74 8.24 -7.12
CA ILE A 108 -9.35 7.05 -6.35
C ILE A 108 -10.60 6.26 -5.97
N ARG A 109 -11.64 6.91 -5.45
CA ARG A 109 -12.91 6.27 -5.09
C ARG A 109 -13.51 5.52 -6.29
N ASN A 110 -13.64 6.17 -7.43
CA ASN A 110 -14.22 5.57 -8.63
C ASN A 110 -13.37 4.40 -9.15
N TYR A 111 -12.04 4.49 -9.01
CA TYR A 111 -11.15 3.40 -9.40
C TYR A 111 -11.29 2.19 -8.46
N ILE A 112 -11.36 2.42 -7.15
CA ILE A 112 -11.63 1.37 -6.15
C ILE A 112 -12.98 0.71 -6.45
N ASP A 113 -14.03 1.50 -6.61
CA ASP A 113 -15.39 1.01 -6.87
C ASP A 113 -15.42 0.10 -8.10
N LYS A 114 -14.83 0.57 -9.21
CA LYS A 114 -14.71 -0.22 -10.43
C LYS A 114 -13.98 -1.56 -10.21
N LYS A 115 -12.86 -1.57 -9.47
CA LYS A 115 -12.08 -2.79 -9.20
C LYS A 115 -12.86 -3.79 -8.34
N TYR A 116 -13.67 -3.31 -7.41
CA TYR A 116 -14.53 -4.16 -6.58
C TYR A 116 -15.74 -4.68 -7.36
N GLU A 117 -16.38 -3.84 -8.18
CA GLU A 117 -17.45 -4.24 -9.08
C GLU A 117 -17.01 -5.33 -10.06
N GLU A 118 -15.80 -5.22 -10.63
CA GLU A 118 -15.20 -6.24 -11.51
C GLU A 118 -15.05 -7.61 -10.81
N ARG A 119 -14.93 -7.62 -9.47
CA ARG A 119 -14.85 -8.83 -8.63
C ARG A 119 -16.21 -9.27 -8.09
N GLY A 120 -17.29 -8.54 -8.36
CA GLY A 120 -18.63 -8.79 -7.79
C GLY A 120 -18.72 -8.47 -6.30
N LEU A 121 -17.84 -7.59 -5.81
CA LEU A 121 -17.77 -7.17 -4.40
C LEU A 121 -18.37 -5.76 -4.24
N PRO A 122 -18.96 -5.45 -3.07
CA PRO A 122 -19.38 -4.09 -2.76
C PRO A 122 -18.16 -3.18 -2.53
N TYR A 123 -18.35 -1.86 -2.59
CA TYR A 123 -17.33 -0.90 -2.19
C TYR A 123 -16.77 -1.24 -0.79
N PRO A 124 -15.44 -1.20 -0.58
CA PRO A 124 -14.84 -1.57 0.70
C PRO A 124 -15.38 -0.71 1.83
N THR A 125 -15.61 -1.36 2.97
CA THR A 125 -16.13 -0.68 4.17
C THR A 125 -15.05 -0.47 5.21
N GLY A 126 -13.90 -1.13 5.07
CA GLY A 126 -12.79 -1.04 6.00
C GLY A 126 -13.18 -1.60 7.36
N ALA A 127 -13.93 -2.71 7.38
CA ALA A 127 -14.48 -3.30 8.59
C ALA A 127 -13.43 -3.34 9.71
N ASP A 128 -13.75 -2.68 10.83
CA ASP A 128 -12.93 -2.69 12.02
C ASP A 128 -12.98 -4.09 12.65
N PHE A 129 -11.82 -4.72 12.81
CA PHE A 129 -11.66 -5.76 13.81
C PHE A 129 -11.23 -5.06 15.11
N ASP A 130 -12.21 -4.70 15.94
CA ASP A 130 -12.01 -4.33 17.35
C ASP A 130 -11.39 -5.49 18.16
#